data_AF-A0AAD9KZ42-F1
#
_entry.id   AF-A0AAD9KZ42-F1
#
_cell.length_a   1.000
_cell.length_b   1.000
_cell.length_c   1.000
_cell.angle_alpha   90.00
_cell.angle_beta   90.00
_cell.angle_gamma   90.00
#
_symmetry.space_group_name_H-M   'P 1'
#
loop_
_entity.id
_entity.type
_entity.pdbx_description
1 polymer ?
#
loop_
_entity_poly.entity_id
_entity_poly.type
_entity_poly.pdbx_seq_one_letter_code
_entity_poly.pdbx_strand_id
1 'polypeptide(L)'
;MKSTLLIGGDGREYSKVAIKTIIQMCPARKVAKVILGKDGLLSTPAASYLIQKHKAVCGFILTTSMAHSGSASYFGIKINGSDGGPAPEAIFSKIERLTKKIENYKICKEVNPDITVVAAQQYTTDYGHFTVDVIDPVKVTGAYSDSFQCIYVRHNDLNQHTLSTLSLRDPSLIEKYYSESIL
;
A
#
# COMPACT_ATOMS: atom_id res chain seq x y z
N MET A 1 -16.23 -10.81 -12.48
CA MET A 1 -15.75 -9.50 -11.98
C MET A 1 -14.26 -9.41 -12.20
N LYS A 2 -13.76 -8.26 -12.68
CA LYS A 2 -12.32 -7.95 -12.73
C LYS A 2 -11.91 -7.44 -11.34
N SER A 3 -10.93 -8.06 -10.68
CA SER A 3 -10.48 -7.68 -9.34
C SER A 3 -9.27 -6.75 -9.38
N THR A 4 -9.25 -5.78 -8.46
CA THR A 4 -8.14 -4.83 -8.28
C THR A 4 -7.45 -5.13 -6.94
N LEU A 5 -6.13 -5.21 -6.94
CA LEU A 5 -5.28 -5.30 -5.74
C LEU A 5 -4.53 -3.98 -5.55
N LEU A 6 -4.47 -3.46 -4.34
CA LEU A 6 -3.57 -2.37 -3.99
C LEU A 6 -2.26 -2.92 -3.41
N ILE A 7 -1.12 -2.33 -3.78
CA ILE A 7 0.19 -2.63 -3.18
C ILE A 7 0.88 -1.31 -2.81
N GLY A 8 1.55 -1.28 -1.65
CA GLY A 8 2.44 -0.20 -1.27
C GLY A 8 3.12 -0.50 0.06
N GLY A 9 3.89 0.44 0.60
CA GLY A 9 4.62 0.22 1.85
C GLY A 9 5.53 1.38 2.21
N ASP A 10 6.41 1.13 3.18
CA ASP A 10 7.35 2.11 3.73
C ASP A 10 8.71 2.14 3.02
N GLY A 11 8.90 1.35 1.97
CA GLY A 11 10.13 1.37 1.16
C GLY A 11 11.32 0.66 1.79
N ARG A 12 11.12 -0.10 2.88
CA ARG A 12 12.17 -0.91 3.52
C ARG A 12 12.88 -1.86 2.55
N GLU A 13 14.03 -2.37 2.99
CA GLU A 13 14.78 -3.41 2.28
C GLU A 13 13.87 -4.59 1.89
N TYR A 14 14.16 -5.22 0.75
CA TYR A 14 13.37 -6.29 0.13
C TYR A 14 12.02 -5.89 -0.48
N SER A 15 11.48 -4.69 -0.21
CA SER A 15 10.16 -4.28 -0.72
C SER A 15 10.05 -4.35 -2.24
N LYS A 16 11.05 -3.85 -2.98
CA LYS A 16 11.04 -3.86 -4.45
C LYS A 16 11.01 -5.29 -5.02
N VAL A 17 11.73 -6.22 -4.38
CA VAL A 17 11.74 -7.64 -4.76
C VAL A 17 10.37 -8.25 -4.52
N ALA A 18 9.82 -8.05 -3.32
CA ALA A 18 8.50 -8.57 -2.96
C ALA A 18 7.38 -8.02 -3.85
N ILE A 19 7.36 -6.70 -4.12
CA ILE A 19 6.38 -6.06 -5.01
C ILE A 19 6.41 -6.72 -6.39
N LYS A 20 7.59 -6.87 -6.97
CA LYS A 20 7.74 -7.51 -8.28
C LYS A 20 7.21 -8.94 -8.26
N THR A 21 7.58 -9.74 -7.26
CA THR A 21 7.07 -11.12 -7.14
C THR A 21 5.55 -11.17 -7.00
N ILE A 22 4.97 -10.32 -6.15
CA ILE A 22 3.51 -10.25 -5.96
C ILE A 22 2.80 -9.90 -7.28
N ILE A 23 3.28 -8.88 -7.99
CA ILE A 23 2.73 -8.44 -9.27
C ILE A 23 2.79 -9.57 -10.31
N GLN A 24 3.91 -10.28 -10.40
CA GLN A 24 4.08 -11.39 -11.33
C GLN A 24 3.13 -12.57 -11.02
N MET A 25 2.70 -12.74 -9.77
CA MET A 25 1.74 -13.78 -9.38
C MET A 25 0.27 -13.38 -9.63
N CYS A 26 -0.01 -12.08 -9.76
CA CYS A 26 -1.37 -11.54 -9.85
C CYS A 26 -2.18 -12.07 -11.06
N PRO A 27 -1.67 -12.08 -12.30
CA PRO A 27 -2.42 -12.58 -13.46
C PRO A 27 -2.90 -14.03 -13.29
N ALA A 28 -2.01 -14.91 -12.81
CA ALA A 28 -2.32 -16.31 -12.56
C ALA A 28 -3.39 -16.53 -11.47
N ARG A 29 -3.60 -15.52 -10.62
CA ARG A 29 -4.66 -15.47 -9.60
C ARG A 29 -5.90 -14.68 -10.04
N LYS A 30 -6.02 -14.39 -11.34
CA LYS A 30 -7.14 -13.67 -11.97
C LYS A 30 -7.34 -12.25 -11.42
N VAL A 31 -6.28 -11.64 -10.88
CA VAL A 31 -6.25 -10.20 -10.60
C VAL A 31 -6.14 -9.49 -11.94
N ALA A 32 -7.03 -8.54 -12.20
CA ALA A 32 -7.07 -7.80 -13.46
C ALA A 32 -6.23 -6.53 -13.40
N LYS A 33 -6.13 -5.91 -12.22
CA LYS A 33 -5.40 -4.65 -12.02
C LYS A 33 -4.65 -4.65 -10.69
N VAL A 34 -3.41 -4.18 -10.72
CA VAL A 34 -2.69 -3.73 -9.53
C VAL A 34 -2.62 -2.21 -9.55
N ILE A 35 -2.87 -1.58 -8.41
CA ILE A 35 -2.57 -0.17 -8.16
C ILE A 35 -1.38 -0.13 -7.20
N LEU A 36 -0.32 0.59 -7.56
CA LEU A 36 0.95 0.60 -6.84
C LEU A 36 1.43 2.05 -6.63
N GLY A 37 1.83 2.41 -5.41
CA GLY A 37 2.52 3.68 -5.18
C GLY A 37 3.91 3.70 -5.83
N LYS A 38 4.29 4.80 -6.48
CA LYS A 38 5.61 5.00 -7.10
C LYS A 38 6.74 4.55 -6.16
N ASP A 39 7.73 3.85 -6.71
CA ASP A 39 8.87 3.26 -5.98
C ASP A 39 8.47 2.21 -4.92
N GLY A 40 7.20 1.81 -4.87
CA GLY A 40 6.62 0.98 -3.82
C GLY A 40 6.13 1.74 -2.59
N LEU A 41 6.20 3.08 -2.61
CA LEU A 41 5.92 3.93 -1.46
C LEU A 41 4.43 4.25 -1.36
N LEU A 42 3.82 3.94 -0.23
CA LEU A 42 2.44 4.31 0.08
C LEU A 42 2.20 4.17 1.59
N SER A 43 1.76 5.25 2.24
CA SER A 43 1.42 5.21 3.65
C SER A 43 0.19 4.34 3.90
N THR A 44 0.08 3.77 5.12
CA THR A 44 -1.08 2.93 5.49
C THR A 44 -2.43 3.69 5.38
N PRO A 45 -2.54 4.97 5.80
CA PRO A 45 -3.77 5.75 5.59
C PRO A 45 -4.11 5.96 4.10
N ALA A 46 -3.11 6.33 3.27
CA ALA A 46 -3.31 6.49 1.83
C ALA A 46 -3.75 5.17 1.17
N ALA A 47 -3.16 4.05 1.59
CA ALA A 47 -3.54 2.73 1.13
C ALA A 47 -5.00 2.39 1.48
N SER A 48 -5.39 2.63 2.73
CA SER A 48 -6.75 2.38 3.22
C SER A 48 -7.80 3.19 2.44
N TYR A 49 -7.50 4.45 2.12
CA TYR A 49 -8.34 5.30 1.27
C TYR A 49 -8.43 4.79 -0.16
N LEU A 50 -7.30 4.44 -0.79
CA LEU A 50 -7.26 3.99 -2.18
C LEU A 50 -7.96 2.65 -2.39
N ILE A 51 -7.90 1.74 -1.41
CA ILE A 51 -8.65 0.48 -1.46
C ILE A 51 -10.14 0.77 -1.64
N GLN A 52 -10.69 1.66 -0.82
CA GLN A 52 -12.11 2.03 -0.89
C GLN A 52 -12.42 2.79 -2.19
N LYS A 53 -11.62 3.79 -2.54
CA LYS A 53 -11.80 4.62 -3.74
C LYS A 53 -11.84 3.79 -5.02
N HIS A 54 -10.96 2.80 -5.13
CA HIS A 54 -10.85 1.96 -6.32
C HIS A 54 -11.62 0.64 -6.22
N LYS A 55 -12.40 0.45 -5.13
CA LYS A 55 -13.13 -0.79 -4.84
C LYS A 55 -12.22 -2.02 -4.99
N ALA A 56 -10.99 -1.90 -4.49
CA ALA A 56 -10.03 -2.99 -4.50
C ALA A 56 -10.53 -4.12 -3.58
N VAL A 57 -10.22 -5.36 -3.93
CA VAL A 57 -10.65 -6.52 -3.13
C VAL A 57 -9.90 -6.60 -1.81
N CYS A 58 -8.65 -6.13 -1.80
CA CYS A 58 -7.79 -5.98 -0.64
C CYS A 58 -6.59 -5.09 -1.00
N GLY A 59 -5.76 -4.78 -0.01
CA GLY A 59 -4.45 -4.16 -0.21
C GLY A 59 -3.36 -4.87 0.57
N PHE A 60 -2.17 -5.00 -0.03
CA PHE A 60 -0.96 -5.50 0.61
C PHE A 60 -0.04 -4.32 0.95
N ILE A 61 0.26 -4.17 2.25
CA ILE A 61 1.06 -3.08 2.78
C ILE A 61 2.36 -3.67 3.33
N LEU A 62 3.47 -3.40 2.65
CA LEU A 62 4.79 -3.93 2.96
C LEU A 62 5.42 -3.08 4.06
N THR A 63 5.27 -3.53 5.31
CA THR A 63 5.71 -2.83 6.52
C THR A 63 5.72 -3.77 7.72
N THR A 64 6.49 -3.43 8.74
CA THR A 64 6.41 -4.00 10.10
C THR A 64 5.85 -3.01 11.12
N SER A 65 5.44 -1.80 10.69
CA SER A 65 4.94 -0.67 11.50
C SER A 65 5.83 -0.13 12.61
N MET A 66 6.82 -0.88 13.06
CA MET A 66 7.83 -0.41 13.99
C MET A 66 8.99 0.18 13.20
N ALA A 67 9.25 1.47 13.40
CA ALA A 67 10.48 2.13 13.00
C ALA A 67 11.58 1.66 13.97
N HIS A 68 12.11 0.46 13.76
CA HIS A 68 13.26 0.01 14.55
C HIS A 68 14.50 0.71 14.03
N SER A 69 14.96 1.70 14.77
CA SER A 69 16.31 2.23 14.64
C SER A 69 17.32 1.09 14.87
N GLY A 70 17.93 0.57 13.80
CA GLY A 70 19.24 -0.07 13.92
C GLY A 70 19.46 -1.51 13.46
N SER A 71 18.50 -2.23 12.85
CA SER A 71 18.87 -3.44 12.09
C SER A 71 17.82 -3.83 11.04
N ALA A 72 18.29 -4.03 9.82
CA ALA A 72 17.54 -4.37 8.61
C ALA A 72 16.96 -5.80 8.60
N SER A 73 16.47 -6.31 9.74
CA SER A 73 16.23 -7.75 9.91
C SER A 73 14.81 -8.21 9.58
N TYR A 74 13.83 -7.30 9.53
CA TYR A 74 12.42 -7.67 9.49
C TYR A 74 11.67 -7.10 8.29
N PHE A 75 11.02 -8.00 7.56
CA PHE A 75 10.11 -7.71 6.47
C PHE A 75 8.72 -8.27 6.80
N GLY A 76 7.67 -7.52 6.51
CA GLY A 76 6.29 -7.90 6.81
C GLY A 76 5.33 -7.44 5.73
N ILE A 77 4.25 -8.19 5.55
CA ILE A 77 3.15 -7.83 4.65
C ILE A 77 1.88 -7.80 5.50
N LYS A 78 1.32 -6.61 5.69
CA LYS A 78 -0.02 -6.43 6.24
C LYS A 78 -1.06 -6.54 5.13
N ILE A 79 -2.24 -7.05 5.47
CA ILE A 79 -3.36 -7.19 4.53
C ILE A 79 -4.52 -6.37 5.04
N ASN A 80 -4.98 -5.43 4.22
CA ASN A 80 -6.21 -4.69 4.44
C ASN A 80 -7.33 -5.27 3.57
N GLY A 81 -8.54 -5.36 4.12
CA GLY A 81 -9.75 -5.79 3.42
C GLY A 81 -10.32 -4.71 2.51
N SER A 82 -11.41 -5.02 1.81
CA SER A 82 -12.06 -4.12 0.84
C SER A 82 -12.67 -2.84 1.46
N ASP A 83 -12.89 -2.83 2.77
CA ASP A 83 -13.29 -1.66 3.55
C ASP A 83 -12.12 -0.71 3.85
N GLY A 84 -10.90 -1.08 3.46
CA GLY A 84 -9.68 -0.34 3.75
C GLY A 84 -9.12 -0.59 5.14
N GLY A 85 -9.81 -1.32 6.02
CA GLY A 85 -9.34 -1.70 7.34
C GLY A 85 -8.50 -2.98 7.32
N PRO A 86 -7.90 -3.40 8.46
CA PRO A 86 -7.20 -4.68 8.56
C PRO A 86 -8.12 -5.84 8.18
N ALA A 87 -7.59 -6.82 7.46
CA ALA A 87 -8.36 -8.02 7.12
C ALA A 87 -8.83 -8.76 8.40
N PRO A 88 -10.02 -9.39 8.38
CA PRO A 88 -10.51 -10.13 9.55
C PRO A 88 -9.68 -11.38 9.81
N GLU A 89 -9.62 -11.82 11.07
CA GLU A 89 -8.81 -12.97 11.53
C GLU A 89 -9.04 -14.25 10.70
N ALA A 90 -10.29 -14.53 10.33
CA ALA A 90 -10.65 -15.68 9.51
C ALA A 90 -9.90 -15.74 8.16
N ILE A 91 -9.50 -14.59 7.59
CA ILE A 91 -8.67 -14.53 6.38
C ILE A 91 -7.25 -15.01 6.70
N PHE A 92 -6.66 -14.59 7.82
CA PHE A 92 -5.32 -15.01 8.22
C PHE A 92 -5.26 -16.50 8.54
N SER A 93 -6.23 -17.05 9.28
CA SER A 93 -6.30 -18.49 9.53
C SER A 93 -6.43 -19.30 8.22
N LYS A 94 -7.17 -18.77 7.25
CA LYS A 94 -7.28 -19.38 5.91
C LYS A 94 -5.96 -19.32 5.15
N ILE A 95 -5.25 -18.18 5.19
CA ILE A 95 -3.93 -18.03 4.59
C ILE A 95 -2.94 -19.03 5.21
N GLU A 96 -2.86 -19.11 6.54
CA GLU A 96 -1.98 -20.03 7.26
C GLU A 96 -2.24 -21.50 6.88
N ARG A 97 -3.51 -21.90 6.79
CA ARG A 97 -3.88 -23.25 6.37
C ARG A 97 -3.46 -23.55 4.93
N LEU A 98 -3.55 -22.56 4.04
CA LEU A 98 -3.17 -22.71 2.63
C LEU A 98 -1.66 -22.72 2.46
N THR A 99 -0.91 -21.91 3.22
CA THR A 99 0.55 -21.87 3.16
C THR A 99 1.18 -23.18 3.63
N LYS A 100 0.56 -23.87 4.61
CA LYS A 100 0.97 -25.20 5.05
C LYS A 100 0.77 -26.32 4.01
N LYS A 101 0.02 -26.07 2.94
CA LYS A 101 -0.35 -27.06 1.92
C LYS A 101 0.13 -26.71 0.51
N ILE A 102 0.75 -25.54 0.32
CA ILE A 102 1.15 -25.09 -1.01
C ILE A 102 2.39 -25.88 -1.46
N GLU A 103 2.26 -26.59 -2.57
CA GLU A 103 3.38 -27.33 -3.18
C GLU A 103 3.97 -26.56 -4.37
N ASN A 104 3.13 -25.79 -5.07
CA ASN A 104 3.49 -25.10 -6.29
C ASN A 104 2.77 -23.75 -6.37
N TYR A 105 3.36 -22.78 -7.08
CA TYR A 105 2.73 -21.51 -7.43
C TYR A 105 2.99 -21.15 -8.89
N LYS A 106 2.16 -20.26 -9.42
CA LYS A 106 2.24 -19.76 -10.79
C LYS A 106 2.72 -18.32 -10.80
N ILE A 107 3.58 -17.99 -11.75
CA ILE A 107 4.21 -16.68 -11.88
C ILE A 107 4.38 -16.33 -13.36
N CYS A 108 4.05 -15.10 -13.72
CA CYS A 108 4.19 -14.52 -15.06
C CYS A 108 5.44 -13.63 -15.09
N LYS A 109 6.61 -14.19 -15.41
CA LYS A 109 7.90 -13.47 -15.37
C LYS A 109 7.97 -12.32 -16.37
N GLU A 110 7.21 -12.42 -17.46
CA GLU A 110 7.03 -11.41 -18.50
C GLU A 110 6.38 -10.12 -17.98
N VAL A 111 5.62 -10.20 -16.89
CA VAL A 111 5.06 -9.02 -16.21
C VAL A 111 6.17 -8.38 -15.38
N ASN A 112 6.82 -7.36 -15.94
CA ASN A 112 7.94 -6.68 -15.29
C ASN A 112 7.75 -5.16 -15.39
N PRO A 113 6.93 -4.55 -14.54
CA PRO A 113 6.67 -3.12 -14.59
C PRO A 113 7.85 -2.30 -14.10
N ASP A 114 8.05 -1.14 -14.71
CA ASP A 114 8.88 -0.10 -14.14
C ASP A 114 8.07 0.63 -13.06
N ILE A 115 8.37 0.36 -11.79
CA ILE A 115 7.65 0.93 -10.65
C ILE A 115 8.05 2.38 -10.34
N THR A 116 9.04 2.92 -11.05
CA THR A 116 9.56 4.28 -10.85
C THR A 116 8.84 5.31 -11.73
N VAL A 117 8.09 4.86 -12.73
CA VAL A 117 7.38 5.72 -13.68
C VAL A 117 5.89 5.71 -13.35
N VAL A 118 5.33 6.88 -13.04
CA VAL A 118 3.89 7.06 -12.80
C VAL A 118 3.15 6.90 -14.13
N ALA A 119 2.63 5.70 -14.37
CA ALA A 119 1.87 5.36 -15.57
C ALA A 119 1.12 4.03 -15.39
N ALA A 120 0.06 3.86 -16.18
CA ALA A 120 -0.58 2.57 -16.37
C ALA A 120 0.19 1.74 -17.42
N GLN A 121 0.67 0.57 -17.00
CA GLN A 121 1.40 -0.39 -17.83
C GLN A 121 0.51 -1.61 -18.06
N GLN A 122 0.27 -1.95 -19.33
CA GLN A 122 -0.65 -3.03 -19.72
C GLN A 122 0.12 -4.25 -20.23
N TYR A 123 -0.38 -5.44 -19.89
CA TYR A 123 0.20 -6.73 -20.25
C TYR A 123 -0.88 -7.65 -20.79
N THR A 124 -0.51 -8.46 -21.78
CA THR A 124 -1.28 -9.62 -22.22
C THR A 124 -0.54 -10.87 -21.77
N THR A 125 -1.18 -11.67 -20.93
CA THR A 125 -0.62 -12.90 -20.36
C THR A 125 -1.48 -14.10 -20.78
N ASP A 126 -1.02 -15.33 -20.51
CA ASP A 126 -1.84 -16.54 -20.68
C ASP A 126 -3.14 -16.53 -19.85
N TYR A 127 -3.24 -15.62 -18.86
CA TYR A 127 -4.40 -15.44 -17.99
C TYR A 127 -5.28 -14.24 -18.39
N GLY A 128 -4.99 -13.61 -19.53
CA GLY A 128 -5.71 -12.46 -20.07
C GLY A 128 -4.99 -11.12 -19.86
N HIS A 129 -5.75 -10.05 -20.04
CA HIS A 129 -5.25 -8.68 -19.86
C HIS A 129 -5.05 -8.33 -18.39
N PHE A 130 -3.88 -7.77 -18.10
CA PHE A 130 -3.48 -7.33 -16.77
C PHE A 130 -2.92 -5.91 -16.83
N THR A 131 -3.18 -5.11 -15.80
CA THR A 131 -2.68 -3.73 -15.73
C THR A 131 -1.98 -3.47 -14.40
N VAL A 132 -0.83 -2.82 -14.45
CA VAL A 132 -0.14 -2.24 -13.29
C VAL A 132 -0.24 -0.73 -13.41
N ASP A 133 -0.96 -0.10 -12.49
CA ASP A 133 -1.19 1.34 -12.45
C ASP A 133 -0.32 1.96 -11.34
N VAL A 134 0.81 2.53 -11.75
CA VAL A 134 1.74 3.20 -10.84
C VAL A 134 1.27 4.62 -10.63
N ILE A 135 0.98 4.97 -9.39
CA ILE A 135 0.41 6.27 -9.00
C ILE A 135 1.38 7.09 -8.16
N ASP A 136 1.23 8.39 -8.22
CA ASP A 136 1.98 9.34 -7.40
C ASP A 136 1.44 9.33 -5.94
N PRO A 137 2.23 8.87 -4.95
CA PRO A 137 1.78 8.78 -3.57
C PRO A 137 1.55 10.13 -2.91
N VAL A 138 2.22 11.21 -3.36
CA VAL A 138 2.06 12.55 -2.79
C VAL A 138 0.72 13.14 -3.21
N LYS A 139 0.37 13.04 -4.50
CA LYS A 139 -0.91 13.54 -5.03
C LYS A 139 -2.11 12.85 -4.41
N VAL A 140 -2.03 11.54 -4.20
CA VAL A 140 -3.09 10.77 -3.53
C VAL A 140 -3.36 11.32 -2.13
N THR A 141 -2.29 11.64 -1.41
CA THR A 141 -2.38 11.91 0.01
C THR A 141 -2.75 13.35 0.29
N GLY A 142 -2.38 14.28 -0.60
CA GLY A 142 -2.99 15.62 -0.66
C GLY A 142 -4.51 15.55 -0.84
N ALA A 143 -4.99 14.73 -1.79
CA ALA A 143 -6.43 14.52 -1.96
C ALA A 143 -7.08 13.83 -0.74
N TYR A 144 -6.36 12.94 -0.05
CA TYR A 144 -6.81 12.35 1.21
C TYR A 144 -6.88 13.39 2.33
N SER A 145 -5.82 14.19 2.56
CA SER A 145 -5.80 15.23 3.58
C SER A 145 -6.83 16.32 3.32
N ASP A 146 -7.11 16.66 2.05
CA ASP A 146 -8.18 17.60 1.70
C ASP A 146 -9.58 17.02 1.98
N SER A 147 -9.71 15.69 1.91
CA SER A 147 -10.97 14.98 2.19
C SER A 147 -11.25 14.73 3.67
N PHE A 148 -10.25 14.85 4.54
CA PHE A 148 -10.39 14.72 6.00
C PHE A 148 -9.98 16.02 6.70
N GLN A 149 -10.90 16.66 7.43
CA GLN A 149 -10.50 17.61 8.47
C GLN A 149 -9.79 16.81 9.59
N CYS A 150 -8.50 16.53 9.43
CA CYS A 150 -7.72 15.90 10.48
C CYS A 150 -7.50 16.90 11.62
N ILE A 151 -8.09 16.64 12.78
CA ILE A 151 -7.72 17.32 14.02
C ILE A 151 -6.47 16.61 14.55
N TYR A 152 -5.30 17.23 14.40
CA TYR A 152 -4.08 16.78 15.05
C TYR A 152 -3.94 17.44 16.43
N VAL A 153 -3.78 16.63 17.47
CA VAL A 153 -3.39 17.10 18.82
C VAL A 153 -1.90 16.81 19.00
N ARG A 154 -1.08 17.86 19.10
CA ARG A 154 0.36 17.71 19.40
C ARG A 154 0.53 17.31 20.86
N HIS A 155 1.19 16.19 21.11
CA HIS A 155 1.41 15.64 22.45
C HIS A 155 2.58 16.32 23.20
N ASN A 156 2.74 17.65 23.08
CA ASN A 156 3.76 18.41 23.83
C ASN A 156 3.22 19.48 24.79
N ASP A 157 1.90 19.71 24.82
CA ASP A 157 1.30 20.73 25.70
C ASP A 157 0.34 20.10 26.71
N LEU A 158 0.87 19.35 27.68
CA LEU A 158 0.09 18.90 28.85
C LEU A 158 -0.20 20.03 29.86
N ASN A 159 0.24 21.28 29.60
CA ASN A 159 0.06 22.39 30.54
C ASN A 159 -0.68 23.62 30.00
N GLN A 160 -1.13 23.65 28.74
CA GLN A 160 -2.01 24.73 28.27
C GLN A 160 -3.06 24.17 27.30
N HIS A 161 -4.33 24.27 27.68
CA HIS A 161 -5.49 23.94 26.86
C HIS A 161 -5.60 24.90 25.67
N THR A 162 -4.75 24.71 24.65
CA THR A 162 -4.90 25.41 23.36
C THR A 162 -5.14 24.36 22.29
N LEU A 163 -6.42 24.16 21.94
CA LEU A 163 -6.82 23.38 20.77
C LEU A 163 -6.45 24.19 19.53
N SER A 164 -5.26 23.99 18.97
CA SER A 164 -4.93 24.52 17.65
C SER A 164 -5.44 23.54 16.58
N THR A 165 -6.59 23.84 15.97
CA THR A 165 -7.03 23.18 14.73
C THR A 165 -6.05 23.54 13.61
N LEU A 166 -5.14 22.62 13.28
CA LEU A 166 -4.29 22.71 12.10
C LEU A 166 -5.01 22.05 10.92
N SER A 167 -5.63 22.87 10.07
CA SER A 167 -6.16 22.43 8.78
C SER A 167 -5.00 22.27 7.80
N LEU A 168 -4.72 21.05 7.34
CA LEU A 168 -3.67 20.77 6.34
C LEU A 168 -4.11 21.18 4.91
N ARG A 169 -4.41 22.47 4.71
CA ARG A 169 -4.50 23.07 3.37
C ARG A 169 -3.14 23.53 2.83
N ASP A 170 -2.06 23.30 3.57
CA ASP A 170 -0.70 23.70 3.23
C ASP A 170 0.11 22.48 2.72
N PRO A 171 0.43 22.42 1.42
CA PRO A 171 1.21 21.34 0.81
C PRO A 171 2.59 21.11 1.46
N SER A 172 3.20 22.15 2.03
CA SER A 172 4.54 22.05 2.64
C SER A 172 4.56 21.22 3.93
N LEU A 173 3.44 21.18 4.66
CA LEU A 173 3.27 20.36 5.87
C LEU A 173 3.00 18.90 5.53
N ILE A 174 2.39 18.62 4.38
CA ILE A 174 2.18 17.26 3.87
C ILE A 174 3.52 16.64 3.47
N GLU A 175 4.36 17.37 2.74
CA GLU A 175 5.71 16.90 2.37
C GLU A 175 6.58 16.65 3.61
N LYS A 176 6.52 17.54 4.61
CA LYS A 176 7.24 17.36 5.88
C LYS A 176 6.75 16.12 6.64
N TYR A 177 5.44 15.92 6.76
CA TYR A 177 4.87 14.72 7.37
C TYR A 177 5.32 13.45 6.64
N TYR A 178 5.36 13.47 5.31
CA TYR A 178 5.88 12.37 4.49
C TYR A 178 7.35 12.06 4.78
N SER A 179 8.19 13.08 4.93
CA SER A 179 9.60 12.90 5.30
C SER A 179 9.77 12.30 6.71
N GLU A 180 8.86 12.60 7.63
CA GLU A 180 8.94 12.18 9.04
C GLU A 180 8.18 10.88 9.35
N SER A 181 7.28 10.41 8.47
CA SER A 181 6.45 9.20 8.69
C SER A 181 6.78 8.01 7.78
N ILE A 182 7.66 8.21 6.79
CA ILE A 182 8.24 7.14 5.95
C ILE A 182 9.63 6.70 6.46
N LEU A 183 10.27 7.48 7.34
CA LEU A 183 11.56 7.16 7.96
C LEU A 183 11.42 6.69 9.41
#